data_AF-A0A453R9R7-F1
#
_entry.id   AF-A0A453R9R7-F1
#
_cell.length_a   1.000
_cell.length_b   1.000
_cell.length_c   1.000
_cell.angle_alpha   90.00
_cell.angle_beta   90.00
_cell.angle_gamma   90.00
#
_symmetry.space_group_name_H-M   'P 1'
#
loop_
_entity.id
_entity.type
_entity.pdbx_description
1 polymer ?
#
loop_
_entity_poly.entity_id
_entity_poly.type
_entity_poly.pdbx_seq_one_letter_code
_entity_poly.pdbx_strand_id
1 'polypeptide(L)'
;MFEIFFEDENDPAQKKKEKNKRSLVWQNSWAYTTRSIGVMVMTHGDDKGLVLPPRVAPIQVMVIPDPLEDADMTAIKEVCETIVYTLSQAGIRADLDARENYTPEWKHSHWEMKGVPLRIEIDVKDLANKQVRVVRRDNGAKVDIPSTDLVEHVQVLLDRIQDSLFETAKQKRDACIEVVYTWDEFTAAVNDKKLILAPWCDEEEVEKDVRARTEGDLGSAKTLCAPFDQPDLVEGTVCFASGKPAKTWSFWGRSY
;
A
#
# COMPACT_ATOMS: atom_id res chain seq x y z
N MET A 1 -25.80 -21.91 16.56
CA MET A 1 -25.42 -21.45 15.21
C MET A 1 -26.72 -21.35 14.39
N PHE A 2 -26.81 -20.47 13.39
CA PHE A 2 -28.08 -20.20 12.69
C PHE A 2 -28.59 -21.40 11.89
N GLU A 3 -29.90 -21.60 11.86
CA GLU A 3 -30.61 -22.67 11.16
C GLU A 3 -30.88 -22.31 9.69
N ILE A 4 -29.83 -22.13 8.89
CA ILE A 4 -29.95 -21.78 7.46
C ILE A 4 -29.88 -23.05 6.61
N PHE A 5 -31.00 -23.41 6.00
CA PHE A 5 -31.19 -24.68 5.34
C PHE A 5 -31.85 -24.53 3.97
N PHE A 6 -31.64 -25.49 3.07
CA PHE A 6 -32.38 -25.63 1.81
C PHE A 6 -32.81 -27.08 1.57
N GLU A 7 -33.85 -27.24 0.76
CA GLU A 7 -34.32 -28.54 0.26
C GLU A 7 -33.88 -28.68 -1.20
N ASP A 8 -33.23 -29.79 -1.52
CA ASP A 8 -32.78 -30.13 -2.87
C ASP A 8 -33.52 -31.38 -3.34
N GLU A 9 -34.53 -31.17 -4.20
CA GLU A 9 -35.33 -32.25 -4.76
C GLU A 9 -34.51 -33.23 -5.62
N ASN A 10 -33.29 -32.86 -6.03
CA ASN A 10 -32.40 -33.69 -6.82
C ASN A 10 -31.39 -34.47 -5.99
N ASP A 11 -31.18 -34.13 -4.72
CA ASP A 11 -30.25 -34.80 -3.81
C ASP A 11 -30.74 -36.24 -3.49
N PRO A 12 -30.00 -37.28 -3.92
CA PRO A 12 -30.34 -38.68 -3.64
C PRO A 12 -30.47 -39.00 -2.14
N ALA A 13 -29.76 -38.26 -1.27
CA ALA A 13 -29.81 -38.41 0.17
C ALA A 13 -31.12 -37.85 0.77
N GLN A 14 -31.73 -36.85 0.13
CA GLN A 14 -33.02 -36.26 0.54
C GLN A 14 -34.22 -37.00 -0.08
N LYS A 15 -34.06 -37.62 -1.27
CA LYS A 15 -35.11 -38.40 -1.96
C LYS A 15 -35.61 -39.63 -1.20
N LYS A 16 -34.82 -40.21 -0.28
CA LYS A 16 -35.19 -41.43 0.48
C LYS A 16 -36.26 -41.23 1.57
N LYS A 17 -36.91 -40.06 1.68
CA LYS A 17 -37.99 -39.78 2.65
C LYS A 17 -37.63 -40.13 4.11
N GLU A 18 -36.36 -39.98 4.50
CA GLU A 18 -36.05 -39.68 5.89
C GLU A 18 -36.55 -38.25 6.13
N LYS A 19 -37.82 -38.11 6.55
CA LYS A 19 -38.46 -36.83 6.88
C LYS A 19 -37.51 -36.01 7.78
N ASN A 20 -37.11 -34.82 7.32
CA ASN A 20 -36.22 -33.83 7.98
C ASN A 20 -34.71 -33.78 7.61
N LYS A 21 -34.23 -34.38 6.52
CA LYS A 21 -32.87 -34.05 6.03
C LYS A 21 -32.88 -32.79 5.15
N ARG A 22 -32.83 -31.61 5.78
CA ARG A 22 -32.51 -30.37 5.07
C ARG A 22 -30.99 -30.26 4.87
N SER A 23 -30.54 -29.75 3.73
CA SER A 23 -29.11 -29.48 3.52
C SER A 23 -28.72 -28.14 4.12
N LEU A 24 -27.52 -28.10 4.69
CA LEU A 24 -26.89 -26.86 5.16
C LEU A 24 -26.34 -26.08 3.96
N VAL A 25 -26.45 -24.75 4.02
CA VAL A 25 -25.84 -23.88 3.01
C VAL A 25 -24.33 -23.77 3.24
N TRP A 26 -23.58 -23.64 2.15
CA TRP A 26 -22.17 -23.26 2.19
C TRP A 26 -22.07 -21.74 2.20
N GLN A 27 -21.49 -21.18 3.26
CA GLN A 27 -21.38 -19.73 3.43
C GLN A 27 -19.92 -19.30 3.50
N ASN A 28 -19.64 -18.15 2.89
CA ASN A 28 -18.38 -17.44 3.04
C ASN A 28 -18.67 -16.05 3.59
N SER A 29 -17.72 -15.50 4.34
CA SER A 29 -17.73 -14.09 4.73
C SER A 29 -16.31 -13.53 4.64
N TRP A 30 -16.21 -12.25 4.25
CA TRP A 30 -14.95 -11.54 4.11
C TRP A 30 -15.12 -10.11 4.59
N ALA A 31 -14.04 -9.50 5.08
CA ALA A 31 -14.07 -8.14 5.59
C ALA A 31 -12.82 -7.36 5.15
N TYR A 32 -13.01 -6.07 4.93
CA TYR A 32 -11.97 -5.09 4.64
C TYR A 32 -12.30 -3.80 5.40
N THR A 33 -11.29 -3.16 5.99
CA THR A 33 -11.50 -2.04 6.92
C THR A 33 -10.56 -0.88 6.64
N THR A 34 -10.76 0.22 7.37
CA THR A 34 -9.91 1.42 7.33
C THR A 34 -8.47 1.18 7.81
N ARG A 35 -8.15 0.00 8.38
CA ARG A 35 -6.77 -0.40 8.67
C ARG A 35 -5.87 -0.31 7.43
N SER A 36 -6.41 -0.54 6.25
CA SER A 36 -5.70 -0.38 4.97
C SER A 36 -5.10 1.01 4.76
N ILE A 37 -5.77 2.06 5.24
CA ILE A 37 -5.25 3.43 5.19
C ILE A 37 -4.02 3.56 6.08
N GLY A 38 -4.07 3.02 7.31
CA GLY A 38 -2.92 3.01 8.21
C GLY A 38 -1.72 2.24 7.64
N VAL A 39 -1.97 1.08 7.01
CA VAL A 39 -0.91 0.30 6.32
C VAL A 39 -0.29 1.11 5.18
N MET A 40 -1.09 1.76 4.35
CA MET A 40 -0.58 2.63 3.27
C MET A 40 0.28 3.77 3.82
N VAL A 41 -0.17 4.43 4.88
CA VAL A 41 0.59 5.52 5.53
C VAL A 41 1.93 5.02 6.07
N MET A 42 1.95 3.90 6.79
CA MET A 42 3.19 3.32 7.33
C MET A 42 4.14 2.79 6.24
N THR A 43 3.60 2.36 5.09
CA THR A 43 4.40 1.77 4.01
C THR A 43 5.11 2.83 3.18
N HIS A 44 4.42 3.94 2.88
CA HIS A 44 4.91 4.94 1.93
C HIS A 44 5.37 6.25 2.59
N GLY A 45 4.89 6.58 3.79
CA GLY A 45 5.26 7.81 4.49
C GLY A 45 6.77 7.92 4.72
N ASP A 46 7.25 9.16 4.76
CA ASP A 46 8.65 9.51 4.99
C ASP A 46 8.77 10.64 6.03
N ASP A 47 10.01 11.10 6.27
CA ASP A 47 10.30 12.16 7.26
C ASP A 47 9.64 13.51 6.93
N LYS A 48 9.14 13.70 5.70
CA LYS A 48 8.45 14.92 5.27
C LYS A 48 6.93 14.82 5.43
N GLY A 49 6.39 13.62 5.68
CA GLY A 49 4.97 13.39 5.95
C GLY A 49 4.36 12.29 5.08
N LEU A 50 3.10 12.48 4.68
CA LEU A 50 2.39 11.51 3.86
C LEU A 50 3.01 11.40 2.47
N VAL A 51 2.95 10.20 1.89
CA VAL A 51 3.20 9.94 0.47
C VAL A 51 2.02 9.11 -0.04
N LEU A 52 1.15 9.72 -0.83
CA LEU A 52 -0.09 9.07 -1.26
C LEU A 52 0.06 8.46 -2.65
N PRO A 53 -0.33 7.18 -2.85
CA PRO A 53 -0.44 6.63 -4.19
C PRO A 53 -1.47 7.41 -5.02
N PRO A 54 -1.16 7.80 -6.28
CA PRO A 54 -2.05 8.59 -7.13
C PRO A 54 -3.45 8.04 -7.30
N ARG A 55 -3.66 6.72 -7.23
CA ARG A 55 -5.00 6.11 -7.36
C ARG A 55 -5.93 6.41 -6.17
N VAL A 56 -5.39 6.76 -5.01
CA VAL A 56 -6.16 7.04 -3.78
C VAL A 56 -5.96 8.46 -3.24
N ALA A 57 -5.00 9.22 -3.77
CA ALA A 57 -4.75 10.59 -3.36
C ALA A 57 -5.97 11.50 -3.62
N PRO A 58 -6.56 12.19 -2.62
CA PRO A 58 -7.71 13.07 -2.85
C PRO A 58 -7.41 14.18 -3.84
N ILE A 59 -6.21 14.74 -3.76
CA ILE A 59 -5.62 15.67 -4.72
C ILE A 59 -4.39 14.97 -5.29
N GLN A 60 -4.33 14.85 -6.62
CA GLN A 60 -3.21 14.27 -7.34
C GLN A 60 -2.17 15.33 -7.72
N VAL A 61 -2.64 16.53 -8.07
CA VAL A 61 -1.82 17.64 -8.53
C VAL A 61 -2.20 18.91 -7.79
N MET A 62 -1.24 19.57 -7.16
CA MET A 62 -1.42 20.90 -6.58
C MET A 62 -0.65 21.94 -7.39
N VAL A 63 -1.37 22.91 -7.96
CA VAL A 63 -0.78 24.03 -8.71
C VAL A 63 -0.52 25.19 -7.75
N ILE A 64 0.69 25.72 -7.78
CA ILE A 64 1.15 26.76 -6.85
C ILE A 64 1.81 27.89 -7.66
N PRO A 65 1.28 29.13 -7.57
CA PRO A 65 1.95 30.28 -8.15
C PRO A 65 3.22 30.59 -7.34
N ASP A 66 4.36 30.74 -8.03
CA ASP A 66 5.68 31.01 -7.46
C ASP A 66 6.29 32.29 -8.09
N PRO A 67 5.67 33.46 -7.86
CA PRO A 67 6.09 34.73 -8.46
C PRO A 67 7.43 35.22 -7.89
N LEU A 68 8.26 35.85 -8.74
CA LEU A 68 9.35 36.70 -8.26
C LEU A 68 8.79 38.02 -7.68
N GLU A 69 9.57 38.69 -6.82
CA GLU A 69 9.26 40.06 -6.38
C GLU A 69 9.00 40.94 -7.62
N ASP A 70 7.90 41.69 -7.62
CA ASP A 70 7.39 42.57 -8.69
C ASP A 70 6.69 41.91 -9.91
N ALA A 71 6.38 40.61 -9.87
CA ALA A 71 5.65 39.94 -10.95
C ALA A 71 4.15 40.30 -11.02
N ASP A 72 3.58 40.30 -12.23
CA ASP A 72 2.13 40.41 -12.43
C ASP A 72 1.43 39.12 -11.98
N MET A 73 0.89 39.18 -10.75
CA MET A 73 0.15 38.09 -10.12
C MET A 73 -1.11 37.69 -10.87
N THR A 74 -1.74 38.61 -11.60
CA THR A 74 -2.99 38.33 -12.32
C THR A 74 -2.73 37.36 -13.47
N ALA A 75 -1.71 37.62 -14.28
CA ALA A 75 -1.33 36.75 -15.40
C ALA A 75 -0.92 35.33 -14.93
N ILE A 76 -0.14 35.22 -13.85
CA ILE A 76 0.26 33.92 -13.30
C ILE A 76 -0.97 33.14 -12.82
N LYS A 77 -1.89 33.81 -12.12
CA LYS A 77 -3.09 33.17 -11.58
C LYS A 77 -4.02 32.65 -12.68
N GLU A 78 -4.23 33.41 -13.75
CA GLU A 78 -5.03 32.97 -14.90
C GLU A 78 -4.45 31.70 -15.56
N VAL A 79 -3.13 31.61 -15.66
CA VAL A 79 -2.46 30.42 -16.19
C VAL A 79 -2.59 29.23 -15.23
N CYS A 80 -2.42 29.44 -13.93
CA CYS A 80 -2.67 28.41 -12.91
C CYS A 80 -4.09 27.85 -13.01
N GLU A 81 -5.10 28.72 -13.11
CA GLU A 81 -6.51 28.34 -13.24
C GLU A 81 -6.77 27.55 -14.54
N THR A 82 -6.16 27.99 -15.65
CA THR A 82 -6.23 27.29 -16.95
C THR A 82 -5.64 25.87 -16.87
N ILE A 83 -4.52 25.71 -16.16
CA ILE A 83 -3.88 24.40 -15.96
C ILE A 83 -4.76 23.48 -15.12
N VAL A 84 -5.29 23.97 -13.98
CA VAL A 84 -6.20 23.17 -13.15
C VAL A 84 -7.42 22.75 -13.95
N TYR A 85 -8.01 23.65 -14.73
CA TYR A 85 -9.12 23.34 -15.61
C TYR A 85 -8.76 22.23 -16.61
N THR A 86 -7.65 22.39 -17.32
CA THR A 86 -7.18 21.44 -18.34
C THR A 86 -6.93 20.04 -17.76
N LEU A 87 -6.26 19.95 -16.61
CA LEU A 87 -6.02 18.69 -15.91
C LEU A 87 -7.32 18.06 -15.41
N SER A 88 -8.23 18.87 -14.87
CA SER A 88 -9.53 18.40 -14.38
C SER A 88 -10.41 17.85 -15.51
N GLN A 89 -10.39 18.46 -16.69
CA GLN A 89 -11.07 17.94 -17.89
C GLN A 89 -10.52 16.57 -18.33
N ALA A 90 -9.24 16.30 -18.04
CA ALA A 90 -8.61 15.00 -18.30
C ALA A 90 -8.85 13.96 -17.18
N GLY A 91 -9.69 14.27 -16.19
CA GLY A 91 -10.01 13.37 -15.07
C GLY A 91 -8.96 13.34 -13.95
N ILE A 92 -7.98 14.26 -13.99
CA ILE A 92 -6.95 14.38 -12.95
C ILE A 92 -7.50 15.26 -11.82
N ARG A 93 -7.38 14.80 -10.58
CA ARG A 93 -7.80 15.57 -9.38
C ARG A 93 -6.77 16.67 -9.10
N ALA A 94 -6.90 17.79 -9.81
CA ALA A 94 -6.04 18.96 -9.66
C ALA A 94 -6.72 20.06 -8.83
N ASP A 95 -5.94 20.83 -8.08
CA ASP A 95 -6.42 21.98 -7.31
C ASP A 95 -5.35 23.10 -7.29
N LEU A 96 -5.74 24.32 -6.92
CA LEU A 96 -4.90 25.52 -6.92
C LEU A 96 -4.78 26.13 -5.52
N ASP A 97 -3.54 26.32 -5.05
CA ASP A 97 -3.26 27.10 -3.84
C ASP A 97 -2.95 28.58 -4.15
N ALA A 98 -4.01 29.35 -4.39
CA ALA A 98 -3.93 30.78 -4.68
C ALA A 98 -3.87 31.68 -3.42
N ARG A 99 -3.62 31.13 -2.22
CA ARG A 99 -3.58 31.93 -0.98
C ARG A 99 -2.39 32.87 -0.98
N GLU A 100 -2.63 34.19 -0.93
CA GLU A 100 -1.55 35.20 -0.98
C GLU A 100 -0.88 35.43 0.38
N ASN A 101 -1.53 35.02 1.47
CA ASN A 101 -1.03 35.20 2.84
C ASN A 101 0.06 34.19 3.26
N TYR A 102 0.49 33.31 2.36
CA TYR A 102 1.53 32.31 2.59
C TYR A 102 2.58 32.35 1.49
N THR A 103 3.85 32.19 1.86
CA THR A 103 4.95 32.10 0.88
C THR A 103 4.87 30.80 0.09
N PRO A 104 5.43 30.77 -1.15
CA PRO A 104 5.51 29.55 -1.94
C PRO A 104 6.16 28.38 -1.17
N GLU A 105 7.25 28.62 -0.43
CA GLU A 105 7.94 27.59 0.36
C GLU A 105 7.04 27.00 1.45
N TRP A 106 6.24 27.84 2.11
CA TRP A 106 5.28 27.35 3.10
C TRP A 106 4.25 26.43 2.45
N LYS A 107 3.73 26.81 1.26
CA LYS A 107 2.78 25.97 0.52
C LYS A 107 3.43 24.68 0.04
N HIS A 108 4.69 24.73 -0.41
CA HIS A 108 5.46 23.56 -0.82
C HIS A 108 5.49 22.53 0.31
N SER A 109 5.89 22.97 1.52
CA SER A 109 5.93 22.13 2.71
C SER A 109 4.53 21.64 3.13
N HIS A 110 3.50 22.51 3.07
CA HIS A 110 2.13 22.15 3.43
C HIS A 110 1.58 20.97 2.61
N TRP A 111 1.77 21.02 1.28
CA TRP A 111 1.28 19.99 0.37
C TRP A 111 2.20 18.76 0.30
N GLU A 112 3.49 18.94 0.58
CA GLU A 112 4.42 17.83 0.78
C GLU A 112 4.05 17.01 2.02
N MET A 113 3.76 17.67 3.15
CA MET A 113 3.28 17.00 4.37
C MET A 113 1.97 16.22 4.13
N LYS A 114 1.07 16.76 3.31
CA LYS A 114 -0.20 16.12 2.94
C LYS A 114 -0.06 15.02 1.87
N GLY A 115 1.12 14.86 1.27
CA GLY A 115 1.41 13.79 0.34
C GLY A 115 0.78 13.91 -1.03
N VAL A 116 0.52 15.14 -1.50
CA VAL A 116 0.03 15.36 -2.88
C VAL A 116 1.10 14.84 -3.85
N PRO A 117 0.78 13.87 -4.76
CA PRO A 117 1.77 13.21 -5.61
C PRO A 117 2.63 14.14 -6.46
N LEU A 118 2.00 15.17 -7.06
CA LEU A 118 2.65 16.15 -7.90
C LEU A 118 2.34 17.56 -7.44
N ARG A 119 3.37 18.41 -7.43
CA ARG A 119 3.22 19.85 -7.35
C ARG A 119 3.62 20.47 -8.68
N ILE A 120 2.83 21.41 -9.18
CA ILE A 120 3.19 22.25 -10.32
C ILE A 120 3.52 23.65 -9.81
N GLU A 121 4.73 24.10 -10.06
CA GLU A 121 5.24 25.42 -9.73
C GLU A 121 5.18 26.27 -11.01
N ILE A 122 4.67 27.50 -10.91
CA ILE A 122 4.59 28.43 -12.06
C ILE A 122 5.22 29.75 -11.68
N ASP A 123 6.35 30.05 -12.31
CA ASP A 123 7.04 31.32 -12.20
C ASP A 123 6.96 32.14 -13.52
N VAL A 124 7.51 33.36 -13.50
CA VAL A 124 7.54 34.26 -14.67
C VAL A 124 8.38 33.68 -15.83
N LYS A 125 9.41 32.88 -15.52
CA LYS A 125 10.30 32.29 -16.53
C LYS A 125 9.59 31.15 -17.26
N ASP A 126 8.82 30.35 -16.53
CA ASP A 126 8.02 29.25 -17.05
C ASP A 126 6.93 29.77 -17.99
N LEU A 127 6.30 30.91 -17.65
CA LEU A 127 5.39 31.62 -18.56
C LEU A 127 6.07 32.06 -19.86
N ALA A 128 7.26 32.67 -19.77
CA ALA A 128 8.02 33.10 -20.95
C ALA A 128 8.44 31.92 -21.84
N ASN A 129 8.75 30.78 -21.23
CA ASN A 129 9.20 29.57 -21.91
C ASN A 129 8.06 28.63 -22.33
N LYS A 130 6.80 28.95 -22.00
CA LYS A 130 5.62 28.10 -22.26
C LYS A 130 5.76 26.67 -21.71
N GLN A 131 6.26 26.59 -20.48
CA GLN A 131 6.46 25.34 -19.75
C GLN A 131 5.95 25.47 -18.32
N VAL A 132 5.94 24.37 -17.58
CA VAL A 132 5.67 24.36 -16.14
C VAL A 132 6.65 23.44 -15.43
N ARG A 133 7.05 23.80 -14.21
CA ARG A 133 7.87 22.93 -13.38
C ARG A 133 7.00 21.98 -12.59
N VAL A 134 7.25 20.68 -12.73
CA VAL A 134 6.55 19.62 -12.01
C VAL A 134 7.51 18.93 -11.04
N VAL A 135 7.09 18.82 -9.78
CA VAL A 135 7.87 18.21 -8.70
C VAL A 135 7.14 16.99 -8.16
N ARG A 136 7.85 15.86 -8.12
CA ARG A 136 7.35 14.60 -7.56
C ARG A 136 7.49 14.56 -6.04
N ARG A 137 6.44 14.09 -5.35
CA ARG A 137 6.44 13.95 -3.89
C ARG A 137 7.30 12.78 -3.39
N ASP A 138 7.29 11.66 -4.08
CA ASP A 138 7.90 10.40 -3.61
C ASP A 138 9.44 10.42 -3.60
N ASN A 139 10.05 11.21 -4.50
CA ASN A 139 11.51 11.29 -4.61
C ASN A 139 12.08 12.71 -4.78
N GLY A 140 11.22 13.74 -4.87
CA GLY A 140 11.65 15.13 -5.06
C GLY A 140 12.16 15.48 -6.46
N ALA A 141 12.06 14.56 -7.43
CA ALA A 141 12.52 14.81 -8.80
C ALA A 141 11.72 15.96 -9.43
N LYS A 142 12.43 16.82 -10.17
CA LYS A 142 11.87 17.98 -10.86
C LYS A 142 11.99 17.79 -12.36
N VAL A 143 10.95 18.15 -13.10
CA VAL A 143 10.93 18.13 -14.56
C VAL A 143 10.18 19.34 -15.08
N ASP A 144 10.73 19.99 -16.09
CA ASP A 144 10.05 21.08 -16.79
C ASP A 144 9.29 20.48 -17.98
N ILE A 145 7.98 20.72 -18.06
CA ILE A 145 7.08 20.12 -19.05
C ILE A 145 6.49 21.23 -19.93
N PRO A 146 6.55 21.11 -21.27
CA PRO A 146 5.86 22.03 -22.17
C PRO A 146 4.36 22.07 -21.91
N SER A 147 3.75 23.26 -21.92
CA SER A 147 2.32 23.40 -21.64
C SER A 147 1.41 22.67 -22.66
N THR A 148 1.91 22.40 -23.88
CA THR A 148 1.15 21.69 -24.93
C THR A 148 0.89 20.22 -24.61
N ASP A 149 1.82 19.58 -23.89
CA ASP A 149 1.81 18.13 -23.65
C ASP A 149 1.55 17.81 -22.17
N LEU A 150 1.06 18.81 -21.42
CA LEU A 150 0.96 18.78 -19.97
C LEU A 150 0.14 17.59 -19.45
N VAL A 151 -1.03 17.35 -20.05
CA VAL A 151 -1.95 16.29 -19.59
C VAL A 151 -1.31 14.92 -19.73
N GLU A 152 -0.74 14.62 -20.90
CA GLU A 152 -0.11 13.32 -21.18
C GLU A 152 1.06 13.07 -20.24
N HIS A 153 1.94 14.07 -20.06
CA HIS A 153 3.08 13.95 -19.17
C HIS A 153 2.66 13.77 -17.70
N VAL A 154 1.64 14.51 -17.23
CA VAL A 154 1.14 14.37 -15.86
C VAL A 154 0.54 12.98 -15.65
N GLN A 155 -0.23 12.45 -16.60
CA GLN A 155 -0.77 11.08 -16.51
C GLN A 155 0.36 10.04 -16.40
N VAL A 156 1.36 10.12 -17.28
CA VAL A 156 2.54 9.24 -17.26
C VAL A 156 3.29 9.35 -15.93
N LEU A 157 3.44 10.57 -15.37
CA LEU A 157 4.09 10.76 -14.08
C LEU A 157 3.29 10.15 -12.94
N LEU A 158 1.97 10.30 -12.91
CA LEU A 158 1.12 9.69 -11.88
C LEU A 158 1.17 8.16 -11.94
N ASP A 159 1.13 7.56 -13.13
CA ASP A 159 1.28 6.10 -13.27
C ASP A 159 2.67 5.63 -12.82
N ARG A 160 3.72 6.35 -13.21
CA ARG A 160 5.08 6.05 -12.76
C ARG A 160 5.25 6.16 -11.26
N ILE A 161 4.63 7.15 -10.59
CA ILE A 161 4.66 7.26 -9.13
C ILE A 161 3.98 6.04 -8.51
N GLN A 162 2.81 5.66 -9.03
CA GLN A 162 2.06 4.49 -8.54
C GLN A 162 2.89 3.21 -8.61
N ASP A 163 3.56 2.97 -9.74
CA ASP A 163 4.42 1.81 -9.94
C ASP A 163 5.69 1.89 -9.08
N SER A 164 6.32 3.07 -9.00
CA SER A 164 7.52 3.29 -8.17
C SER A 164 7.26 2.98 -6.69
N LEU A 165 6.12 3.41 -6.16
CA LEU A 165 5.72 3.15 -4.78
C LEU A 165 5.49 1.66 -4.53
N PHE A 166 4.84 0.97 -5.48
CA PHE A 166 4.63 -0.47 -5.39
C PHE A 166 5.94 -1.26 -5.42
N GLU A 167 6.80 -1.00 -6.41
CA GLU A 167 8.07 -1.70 -6.58
C GLU A 167 9.01 -1.46 -5.38
N THR A 168 9.09 -0.22 -4.89
CA THR A 168 9.90 0.08 -3.69
C THR A 168 9.38 -0.68 -2.47
N ALA A 169 8.07 -0.70 -2.24
CA ALA A 169 7.48 -1.41 -1.10
C ALA A 169 7.65 -2.93 -1.23
N LYS A 170 7.49 -3.47 -2.44
CA LYS A 170 7.70 -4.89 -2.75
C LYS A 170 9.13 -5.32 -2.50
N GLN A 171 10.11 -4.57 -3.01
CA GLN A 171 11.53 -4.85 -2.79
C GLN A 171 11.90 -4.82 -1.31
N LYS A 172 11.39 -3.83 -0.55
CA LYS A 172 11.58 -3.77 0.91
C LYS A 172 10.99 -4.99 1.61
N ARG A 173 9.75 -5.37 1.27
CA ARG A 173 9.11 -6.58 1.81
C ARG A 173 9.94 -7.82 1.50
N ASP A 174 10.35 -8.00 0.25
CA ASP A 174 11.07 -9.20 -0.20
C ASP A 174 12.45 -9.32 0.46
N ALA A 175 13.15 -8.19 0.65
CA ALA A 175 14.41 -8.15 1.41
C ALA A 175 14.23 -8.43 2.92
N CYS A 176 13.00 -8.31 3.44
CA CYS A 176 12.65 -8.68 4.82
C CYS A 176 12.23 -10.14 4.95
N ILE A 177 12.05 -10.89 3.85
CA ILE A 177 11.71 -12.31 3.92
C ILE A 177 12.98 -13.12 4.21
N GLU A 178 12.92 -13.95 5.24
CA GLU A 178 14.00 -14.87 5.59
C GLU A 178 13.47 -16.31 5.66
N VAL A 179 14.09 -17.22 4.92
CA VAL A 179 13.73 -18.64 4.93
C VAL A 179 14.58 -19.35 5.97
N VAL A 180 13.94 -20.00 6.93
CA VAL A 180 14.62 -20.67 8.06
C VAL A 180 14.14 -22.12 8.20
N TYR A 181 15.00 -22.97 8.76
CA TYR A 181 14.72 -24.39 8.98
C TYR A 181 14.85 -24.81 10.43
N THR A 182 15.48 -23.99 11.26
CA THR A 182 15.77 -24.32 12.66
C THR A 182 15.25 -23.26 13.64
N TRP A 183 15.14 -23.66 14.90
CA TRP A 183 14.74 -22.75 15.98
C TRP A 183 15.71 -21.58 16.20
N ASP A 184 17.02 -21.83 16.06
CA ASP A 184 18.03 -20.81 16.29
C ASP A 184 18.01 -19.74 15.18
N GLU A 185 17.90 -20.16 13.92
CA GLU A 185 17.69 -19.25 12.77
C GLU A 185 16.40 -18.45 12.93
N PHE A 186 15.31 -19.11 13.34
CA PHE A 186 14.04 -18.44 13.59
C PHE A 186 14.16 -17.35 14.66
N THR A 187 14.85 -17.64 15.77
CA THR A 187 15.02 -16.68 16.87
C THR A 187 15.87 -15.49 16.44
N ALA A 188 16.92 -15.72 15.65
CA ALA A 188 17.72 -14.63 15.07
C ALA A 188 16.86 -13.73 14.15
N ALA A 189 16.10 -14.34 13.23
CA ALA A 189 15.27 -13.59 12.28
C ALA A 189 14.12 -12.81 12.97
N VAL A 190 13.55 -13.34 14.06
CA VAL A 190 12.54 -12.61 14.88
C VAL A 190 13.16 -11.36 15.50
N ASN A 191 14.39 -11.46 16.01
CA ASN A 191 15.09 -10.34 16.63
C ASN A 191 15.51 -9.27 15.59
N ASP A 192 15.84 -9.70 14.38
CA ASP A 192 16.14 -8.84 13.23
C ASP A 192 14.90 -8.28 12.52
N LYS A 193 13.71 -8.48 13.11
CA LYS A 193 12.41 -7.95 12.63
C LYS A 193 12.07 -8.39 11.21
N LYS A 194 12.40 -9.64 10.87
CA LYS A 194 12.12 -10.25 9.56
C LYS A 194 10.69 -10.81 9.48
N LEU A 195 10.24 -10.98 8.24
CA LEU A 195 9.11 -11.83 7.89
C LEU A 195 9.66 -13.23 7.59
N ILE A 196 9.26 -14.24 8.34
CA ILE A 196 9.99 -15.52 8.36
C ILE A 196 9.18 -16.59 7.65
N LEU A 197 9.75 -17.26 6.66
CA LEU A 197 9.15 -18.41 6.00
C LEU A 197 9.79 -19.70 6.56
N ALA A 198 9.00 -20.55 7.21
CA ALA A 198 9.52 -21.75 7.86
C ALA A 198 8.65 -22.99 7.60
N PRO A 199 9.24 -24.20 7.51
CA PRO A 199 8.48 -25.44 7.41
C PRO A 199 7.79 -25.74 8.74
N TRP A 200 6.48 -25.97 8.71
CA TRP A 200 5.64 -26.07 9.91
C TRP A 200 4.74 -27.31 9.88
N CYS A 201 4.49 -27.90 11.06
CA CYS A 201 3.67 -29.11 11.23
C CYS A 201 2.15 -28.84 11.28
N ASP A 202 1.71 -27.58 11.25
CA ASP A 202 0.30 -27.18 11.33
C ASP A 202 -0.41 -27.80 12.55
N GLU A 203 0.14 -27.50 13.73
CA GLU A 203 -0.40 -27.95 15.02
C GLU A 203 -0.49 -26.78 16.01
N GLU A 204 -1.68 -26.59 16.60
CA GLU A 204 -1.99 -25.47 17.50
C GLU A 204 -1.07 -25.42 18.73
N GLU A 205 -0.77 -26.57 19.33
CA GLU A 205 0.10 -26.63 20.51
C GLU A 205 1.54 -26.19 20.21
N VAL A 206 2.03 -26.46 18.99
CA VAL A 206 3.35 -25.97 18.55
C VAL A 206 3.32 -24.47 18.34
N GLU A 207 2.26 -23.91 17.77
CA GLU A 207 2.14 -22.45 17.64
C GLU A 207 2.06 -21.75 19.00
N LYS A 208 1.31 -22.30 19.96
CA LYS A 208 1.26 -21.79 21.35
C LYS A 208 2.64 -21.78 22.00
N ASP A 209 3.40 -22.86 21.83
CA ASP A 209 4.76 -22.98 22.35
C ASP A 209 5.73 -21.98 21.69
N VAL A 210 5.69 -21.81 20.36
CA VAL A 210 6.47 -20.77 19.66
C VAL A 210 6.13 -19.38 20.20
N ARG A 211 4.85 -19.10 20.42
CA ARG A 211 4.39 -17.82 20.97
C ARG A 211 4.92 -17.57 22.38
N ALA A 212 4.90 -18.58 23.24
CA ALA A 212 5.42 -18.49 24.61
C ALA A 212 6.95 -18.30 24.62
N ARG A 213 7.69 -19.05 23.78
CA ARG A 213 9.15 -18.97 23.71
C ARG A 213 9.69 -17.68 23.09
N THR A 214 8.86 -16.94 22.34
CA THR A 214 9.24 -15.67 21.67
C THR A 214 8.63 -14.42 22.33
N GLU A 215 8.04 -14.58 23.51
CA GLU A 215 7.49 -13.45 24.28
C GLU A 215 8.58 -12.41 24.62
N GLY A 216 8.23 -11.14 24.45
CA GLY A 216 9.12 -10.01 24.72
C GLY A 216 8.42 -8.67 24.46
N ASP A 217 9.17 -7.57 24.63
CA ASP A 217 8.62 -6.20 24.61
C ASP A 217 7.91 -5.81 23.31
N LEU A 218 8.31 -6.40 22.18
CA LEU A 218 7.72 -6.17 20.85
C LEU A 218 6.62 -7.19 20.51
N GLY A 219 6.18 -7.98 21.49
CA GLY A 219 5.22 -9.06 21.33
C GLY A 219 5.85 -10.38 20.88
N SER A 220 5.03 -11.43 20.89
CA SER A 220 5.39 -12.78 20.47
C SER A 220 5.26 -12.99 18.97
N ALA A 221 6.08 -13.88 18.40
CA ALA A 221 5.88 -14.36 17.04
C ALA A 221 4.70 -15.34 16.98
N LYS A 222 3.94 -15.31 15.87
CA LYS A 222 2.83 -16.22 15.58
C LYS A 222 2.76 -16.52 14.08
N THR A 223 1.91 -17.46 13.68
CA THR A 223 1.64 -17.67 12.25
C THR A 223 0.88 -16.47 11.68
N LEU A 224 1.20 -16.13 10.43
CA LEU A 224 0.55 -15.06 9.67
C LEU A 224 -0.38 -15.67 8.61
N CYS A 225 0.19 -16.49 7.72
CA CYS A 225 -0.54 -17.27 6.74
C CYS A 225 0.35 -18.35 6.14
N ALA A 226 -0.25 -19.41 5.61
CA ALA A 226 0.40 -20.30 4.67
C ALA A 226 0.33 -19.66 3.27
N PRO A 227 1.48 -19.33 2.64
CA PRO A 227 1.46 -18.72 1.32
C PRO A 227 1.00 -19.71 0.25
N PHE A 228 0.18 -19.24 -0.69
CA PHE A 228 -0.25 -20.07 -1.83
C PHE A 228 0.91 -20.41 -2.77
N ASP A 229 1.80 -19.43 -3.01
CA ASP A 229 3.04 -19.61 -3.75
C ASP A 229 4.17 -19.86 -2.75
N GLN A 230 4.67 -21.10 -2.70
CA GLN A 230 5.66 -21.56 -1.74
C GLN A 230 6.61 -22.57 -2.39
N PRO A 231 7.85 -22.70 -1.92
CA PRO A 231 8.75 -23.75 -2.38
C PRO A 231 8.16 -25.14 -2.13
N ASP A 232 8.54 -26.11 -2.95
CA ASP A 232 8.17 -27.51 -2.71
C ASP A 232 8.66 -27.96 -1.33
N LEU A 233 7.78 -28.58 -0.56
CA LEU A 233 8.13 -29.16 0.73
C LEU A 233 8.76 -30.53 0.49
N VAL A 234 10.09 -30.57 0.51
CA VAL A 234 10.87 -31.79 0.28
C VAL A 234 10.49 -32.87 1.31
N GLU A 235 10.36 -34.12 0.85
CA GLU A 235 10.05 -35.25 1.73
C GLU A 235 11.09 -35.38 2.85
N GLY A 236 10.60 -35.60 4.08
CA GLY A 236 11.45 -35.66 5.27
C GLY A 236 11.77 -34.29 5.89
N THR A 237 11.30 -33.18 5.31
CA THR A 237 11.42 -31.86 5.96
C THR A 237 10.71 -31.86 7.31
N VAL A 238 11.41 -31.35 8.33
CA VAL A 238 10.90 -31.27 9.69
C VAL A 238 10.46 -29.85 10.05
N CYS A 239 9.53 -29.76 10.98
CA CYS A 239 9.06 -28.51 11.56
C CYS A 239 10.20 -27.81 12.30
N PHE A 240 10.43 -26.53 11.97
CA PHE A 240 11.51 -25.72 12.55
C PHE A 240 11.47 -25.65 14.08
N ALA A 241 10.27 -25.76 14.67
CA ALA A 241 10.03 -25.55 16.09
C ALA A 241 9.93 -26.84 16.91
N SER A 242 9.43 -27.93 16.33
CA SER A 242 9.08 -29.17 17.07
C SER A 242 9.83 -30.41 16.60
N GLY A 243 10.49 -30.36 15.43
CA GLY A 243 11.15 -31.53 14.82
C GLY A 243 10.20 -32.60 14.26
N LYS A 244 8.87 -32.43 14.39
CA LYS A 244 7.87 -33.29 13.74
C LYS A 244 7.91 -33.13 12.22
N PRO A 245 7.36 -34.07 11.43
CA PRO A 245 7.21 -33.87 9.98
C PRO A 245 6.46 -32.56 9.66
N ALA A 246 7.03 -31.75 8.76
CA ALA A 246 6.37 -30.54 8.28
C ALA A 246 5.22 -30.91 7.32
N LYS A 247 4.15 -30.12 7.33
CA LYS A 247 2.98 -30.26 6.44
C LYS A 247 2.87 -29.14 5.43
N THR A 248 3.38 -27.95 5.75
CA THR A 248 3.31 -26.75 4.90
C THR A 248 4.46 -25.81 5.22
N TRP A 249 4.76 -24.88 4.31
CA TRP A 249 5.42 -23.63 4.68
C TRP A 249 4.41 -22.67 5.30
N SER A 250 4.87 -21.86 6.25
CA SER A 250 4.06 -20.81 6.85
C SER A 250 4.90 -19.56 7.08
N PHE A 251 4.30 -18.39 6.87
CA PHE A 251 4.88 -17.13 7.28
C PHE A 251 4.66 -16.92 8.78
N TRP A 252 5.72 -16.48 9.45
CA TRP A 252 5.75 -16.14 10.86
C TRP A 252 6.28 -14.73 11.05
N GLY A 253 5.88 -14.12 12.16
CA GLY A 253 6.43 -12.85 12.59
C GLY A 253 5.69 -12.29 13.79
N ARG A 254 6.17 -11.14 14.26
CA ARG A 254 5.42 -10.31 15.19
C ARG A 254 4.31 -9.58 14.44
N SER A 255 3.17 -9.43 15.08
CA SER A 255 1.98 -8.78 14.51
C SER A 255 1.63 -7.55 15.32
N TYR A 256 1.14 -6.52 14.62
CA TYR A 256 0.44 -5.38 15.19
C TYR A 256 -0.76 -5.82 16.05
#